data_AF-A0A920NVV7-F1
#
_entry.id   AF-A0A920NVV7-F1
#
_cell.length_a   1.000
_cell.length_b   1.000
_cell.length_c   1.000
_cell.angle_alpha   90.00
_cell.angle_beta   90.00
_cell.angle_gamma   90.00
#
_symmetry.space_group_name_H-M   'P 1'
#
loop_
_entity.id
_entity.type
_entity.pdbx_description
1 polymer ?
#
loop_
_entity_poly.entity_id
_entity_poly.type
_entity_poly.pdbx_seq_one_letter_code
_entity_poly.pdbx_strand_id
1 'polypeptide(L)'
;MSVEDAANACSKSKHSQNEVIEIQDIYNSFEKSLKKEFKGKKKDKTEENLQSRSRGVLLMAISNKSGYLVLTTGNKSETAVGYSTLYGDTAGGFAVLKDVPQKIGFIN
;
A
#
# COMPACT_ATOMS: atom_id res chain seq x y z
N MET A 1 0.08 -11.87 2.51
CA MET A 1 0.94 -11.67 3.69
C MET A 1 0.01 -11.41 4.86
N SER A 2 0.02 -12.29 5.87
CA SER A 2 -0.82 -12.08 7.05
C SER A 2 -0.23 -11.01 7.96
N VAL A 3 -1.02 -10.56 8.94
CA VAL A 3 -0.51 -9.67 10.01
C VAL A 3 0.57 -10.40 10.82
N GLU A 4 0.45 -11.72 11.02
CA GLU A 4 1.51 -12.50 11.68
C GLU A 4 2.81 -12.52 10.87
N ASP A 5 2.74 -12.68 9.55
CA ASP A 5 3.95 -12.67 8.70
C ASP A 5 4.69 -11.34 8.81
N ALA A 6 3.97 -10.22 8.83
CA ALA A 6 4.55 -8.88 8.99
C ALA A 6 5.21 -8.71 10.37
N ALA A 7 4.55 -9.17 11.44
CA ALA A 7 5.11 -9.16 12.78
C ALA A 7 6.37 -10.03 12.89
N ASN A 8 6.34 -11.22 12.28
CA ASN A 8 7.47 -12.15 12.23
C ASN A 8 8.66 -11.61 11.42
N ALA A 9 8.40 -10.85 10.36
CA ALA A 9 9.47 -10.17 9.62
C ALA A 9 10.09 -9.04 10.46
N CYS A 10 9.26 -8.26 11.14
CA CYS A 10 9.72 -7.17 12.01
C CYS A 10 10.57 -7.66 13.18
N SER A 11 10.21 -8.79 13.80
CA SER A 11 10.94 -9.36 14.95
C SER A 11 12.38 -9.78 14.64
N LYS A 12 12.73 -9.94 13.35
CA LYS A 12 14.10 -10.23 12.89
C LYS A 12 15.02 -9.01 12.90
N SER A 13 14.47 -7.80 13.08
CA SER A 13 15.22 -6.53 13.12
C SER A 13 15.09 -5.87 14.49
N LYS A 14 16.23 -5.55 15.13
CA LYS A 14 16.26 -4.92 16.45
C LYS A 14 15.83 -3.44 16.45
N HIS A 15 15.66 -2.84 15.27
CA HIS A 15 15.37 -1.42 15.10
C HIS A 15 14.03 -1.15 14.39
N SER A 16 13.24 -2.19 14.16
CA SER A 16 11.94 -2.07 13.48
C SER A 16 10.81 -2.12 14.50
N GLN A 17 9.84 -1.24 14.34
CA GLN A 17 8.57 -1.26 15.09
C GLN A 17 7.45 -1.69 14.13
N ASN A 18 6.46 -2.40 14.66
CA ASN A 18 5.29 -2.85 13.91
C ASN A 18 4.03 -2.31 14.58
N GLU A 19 3.15 -1.71 13.78
CA GLU A 19 1.86 -1.16 14.21
C GLU A 19 0.80 -1.59 13.20
N VAL A 20 -0.40 -1.93 13.69
CA VAL A 20 -1.54 -2.31 12.83
C VAL A 20 -2.57 -1.20 12.85
N ILE A 21 -2.85 -0.63 11.68
CA ILE A 21 -3.89 0.37 11.48
C ILE A 21 -4.92 -0.18 10.49
N GLU A 22 -6.13 -0.43 10.98
CA GLU A 22 -7.25 -0.87 10.15
C GLU A 22 -7.73 0.25 9.21
N ILE A 23 -7.95 -0.07 7.94
CA ILE A 23 -8.40 0.91 6.93
C ILE A 23 -9.89 0.82 6.62
N GLN A 24 -10.61 -0.12 7.25
CA GLN A 24 -12.00 -0.44 6.89
C GLN A 24 -12.91 0.79 6.98
N ASP A 25 -12.79 1.58 8.04
CA ASP A 25 -13.62 2.78 8.22
C ASP A 25 -13.31 3.90 7.22
N ILE A 26 -12.03 4.04 6.85
CA ILE A 26 -11.58 5.00 5.84
C ILE A 26 -12.14 4.59 4.47
N TYR A 27 -12.02 3.31 4.13
CA TYR A 27 -12.57 2.75 2.90
C TYR A 27 -14.10 2.88 2.84
N ASN A 28 -14.80 2.53 3.92
CA ASN A 28 -16.25 2.69 4.03
C ASN A 28 -16.68 4.14 3.84
N SER A 29 -15.89 5.09 4.32
CA SER A 29 -16.14 6.52 4.13
C SER A 29 -16.01 6.94 2.66
N PHE A 30 -15.04 6.39 1.92
CA PHE A 30 -14.96 6.59 0.47
C PHE A 30 -16.15 5.98 -0.26
N GLU A 31 -16.50 4.73 0.01
CA GLU A 31 -17.66 4.06 -0.63
C GLU A 31 -18.95 4.84 -0.38
N LYS A 32 -19.16 5.31 0.85
CA LYS A 32 -20.33 6.14 1.21
C LYS A 32 -20.35 7.43 0.40
N SER A 33 -19.21 8.11 0.29
CA SER A 33 -19.09 9.40 -0.42
C SER A 33 -19.28 9.25 -1.93
N LEU A 34 -18.83 8.13 -2.50
CA LEU A 34 -18.88 7.86 -3.95
C LEU A 34 -20.16 7.11 -4.40
N LYS A 35 -21.03 6.74 -3.46
CA LYS A 35 -22.23 5.93 -3.72
C LYS A 35 -23.10 6.44 -4.87
N LYS A 36 -23.26 7.76 -4.99
CA LYS A 36 -24.05 8.37 -6.08
C LYS A 36 -23.35 8.24 -7.43
N GLU A 37 -22.05 8.54 -7.48
CA GLU A 37 -21.23 8.52 -8.70
C GLU A 37 -21.00 7.10 -9.26
N PHE A 38 -21.05 6.10 -8.37
CA PHE A 38 -20.87 4.68 -8.71
C PHE A 38 -22.20 3.94 -8.91
N LYS A 39 -23.34 4.63 -8.84
CA LYS A 39 -24.66 3.99 -9.00
C LYS A 39 -24.75 3.25 -10.34
N GLY A 40 -25.06 1.96 -10.28
CA GLY A 40 -25.21 1.09 -11.46
C GLY A 40 -23.90 0.60 -12.08
N LYS A 41 -22.75 0.99 -11.51
CA LYS A 41 -21.43 0.46 -11.90
C LYS A 41 -21.11 -0.79 -11.07
N LYS A 42 -20.43 -1.76 -11.69
CA LYS A 42 -19.91 -2.93 -10.98
C LYS A 42 -18.58 -2.54 -10.32
N LYS A 43 -18.29 -3.16 -9.18
CA LYS A 43 -16.97 -3.04 -8.54
C LYS A 43 -15.90 -3.57 -9.49
N ASP A 44 -14.78 -2.87 -9.54
CA ASP A 44 -13.61 -3.22 -10.34
C ASP A 44 -12.32 -2.79 -9.63
N LYS A 45 -11.23 -2.59 -10.38
CA LYS A 45 -9.94 -2.13 -9.84
C LYS A 45 -10.05 -0.79 -9.10
N THR A 46 -11.10 -0.01 -9.32
CA THR A 46 -11.33 1.27 -8.66
C THR A 46 -11.40 1.13 -7.14
N GLU A 47 -12.14 0.15 -6.63
CA GLU A 47 -12.26 -0.10 -5.19
C GLU A 47 -10.94 -0.60 -4.57
N GLU A 48 -10.21 -1.48 -5.26
CA GLU A 48 -8.89 -1.94 -4.85
C GLU A 48 -7.90 -0.76 -4.77
N ASN A 49 -7.94 0.12 -5.78
CA ASN A 49 -7.13 1.34 -5.81
C ASN A 49 -7.46 2.29 -4.66
N LEU A 50 -8.73 2.39 -4.24
CA LEU A 50 -9.12 3.22 -3.08
C LEU A 50 -8.53 2.69 -1.78
N GLN A 51 -8.48 1.36 -1.60
CA GLN A 51 -7.83 0.77 -0.42
C GLN A 51 -6.33 1.07 -0.42
N SER A 52 -5.65 0.91 -1.56
CA SER A 52 -4.22 1.22 -1.68
C SER A 52 -3.95 2.72 -1.41
N ARG A 53 -4.74 3.63 -1.97
CA ARG A 53 -4.63 5.08 -1.70
C ARG A 53 -4.88 5.44 -0.23
N SER A 54 -5.81 4.75 0.44
CA SER A 54 -6.07 4.96 1.87
C SER A 54 -4.81 4.68 2.71
N ARG A 55 -4.09 3.60 2.40
CA ARG A 55 -2.80 3.28 3.05
C ARG A 55 -1.73 4.33 2.76
N GLY A 56 -1.64 4.78 1.50
CA GLY A 56 -0.71 5.84 1.09
C GLY A 56 -0.92 7.13 1.88
N VAL A 57 -2.17 7.57 2.06
CA VAL A 57 -2.51 8.76 2.86
C VAL A 57 -2.09 8.60 4.32
N LEU A 58 -2.33 7.45 4.94
CA LEU A 58 -1.93 7.19 6.33
C LEU A 58 -0.40 7.24 6.50
N LEU A 59 0.34 6.56 5.63
CA LEU A 59 1.81 6.54 5.68
C LEU A 59 2.41 7.94 5.50
N MET A 60 1.87 8.72 4.55
CA MET A 60 2.31 10.10 4.33
C MET A 60 1.95 11.01 5.51
N ALA A 61 0.78 10.82 6.15
CA ALA A 61 0.40 11.58 7.34
C ALA A 61 1.34 11.30 8.52
N ILE A 62 1.70 10.04 8.74
CA ILE A 62 2.68 9.65 9.76
C ILE A 62 4.04 10.29 9.46
N SER A 63 4.53 10.14 8.23
CA SER A 63 5.79 10.74 7.76
C SER A 63 5.84 12.26 7.96
N ASN A 64 4.78 12.97 7.59
CA ASN A 64 4.69 14.42 7.77
C ASN A 64 4.76 14.85 9.25
N LYS A 65 4.28 14.00 10.18
CA LYS A 65 4.27 14.32 11.62
C LYS A 65 5.55 13.87 12.33
N SER A 66 6.15 12.75 11.92
CA SER A 66 7.34 12.18 12.57
C SER A 66 8.66 12.61 11.92
N GLY A 67 8.62 13.13 10.68
CA GLY A 67 9.81 13.42 9.89
C GLY A 67 10.47 12.18 9.26
N TYR A 68 9.84 11.01 9.33
CA TYR A 68 10.36 9.78 8.73
C TYR A 68 10.14 9.75 7.21
N LEU A 69 11.05 9.11 6.48
CA LEU A 69 10.90 8.88 5.05
C LEU A 69 10.09 7.62 4.78
N VAL A 70 9.00 7.73 4.01
CA VAL A 70 8.25 6.56 3.54
C VAL A 70 9.03 5.87 2.42
N LEU A 71 9.34 4.59 2.61
CA LEU A 71 9.95 3.72 1.61
C LEU A 71 8.85 2.96 0.86
N THR A 72 8.77 3.10 -0.46
CA THR A 72 7.80 2.36 -1.27
C THR A 72 8.38 1.00 -1.69
N THR A 73 7.54 -0.03 -1.72
CA THR A 73 7.95 -1.42 -1.98
C THR A 73 7.81 -1.87 -3.42
N GLY A 74 7.41 -0.97 -4.33
CA GLY A 74 7.26 -1.27 -5.75
C GLY A 74 8.57 -1.74 -6.39
N ASN A 75 8.52 -2.87 -7.08
CA ASN A 75 9.67 -3.46 -7.76
C ASN A 75 9.72 -3.11 -9.27
N LYS A 76 10.82 -3.44 -9.95
CA LYS A 76 11.02 -3.10 -11.38
C LYS A 76 9.96 -3.73 -12.29
N SER A 77 9.54 -4.96 -11.98
CA SER A 77 8.53 -5.68 -12.77
C SER A 77 7.16 -5.01 -12.64
N GLU A 78 6.74 -4.65 -11.43
CA GLU A 78 5.47 -3.94 -11.15
C GLU A 78 5.42 -2.57 -11.83
N THR A 79 6.53 -1.84 -11.76
CA THR A 79 6.65 -0.52 -12.38
C THR A 79 6.61 -0.61 -13.92
N ALA A 80 7.22 -1.65 -14.51
CA ALA A 80 7.32 -1.82 -15.95
C ALA A 80 5.97 -2.12 -16.64
N VAL A 81 5.05 -2.81 -15.96
CA VAL A 81 3.73 -3.16 -16.51
C VAL A 81 2.59 -2.32 -15.93
N GLY A 82 2.89 -1.34 -15.07
CA GLY A 82 1.86 -0.51 -14.43
C GLY A 82 1.02 -1.24 -13.39
N TYR A 83 1.52 -2.34 -12.82
CA TYR A 83 0.89 -3.08 -11.72
C TYR A 83 1.17 -2.37 -10.38
N SER A 84 0.77 -1.10 -10.28
CA SER A 84 0.85 -0.33 -9.03
C SER A 84 -0.26 0.71 -8.98
N THR A 85 -0.75 1.00 -7.78
CA THR A 85 -1.72 2.09 -7.60
C THR A 85 -0.97 3.41 -7.47
N LEU A 86 -1.19 4.32 -8.42
CA LEU A 86 -0.69 5.68 -8.29
C LEU A 86 -1.28 6.35 -7.04
N TYR A 87 -0.40 6.94 -6.23
CA TYR A 87 -0.71 7.56 -4.93
C TYR A 87 -1.22 6.60 -3.85
N GLY A 88 -1.08 5.29 -4.08
CA GLY A 88 -1.28 4.25 -3.09
C GLY A 88 0.05 3.58 -2.78
N ASP A 89 0.35 2.46 -3.43
CA ASP A 89 1.58 1.67 -3.22
C ASP A 89 2.87 2.45 -3.59
N THR A 90 2.71 3.50 -4.39
CA THR A 90 3.77 4.40 -4.85
C THR A 90 3.86 5.70 -4.04
N ALA A 91 3.03 5.87 -3.00
CA ALA A 91 3.06 7.04 -2.13
C ALA A 91 4.24 6.92 -1.14
N GLY A 92 5.38 7.48 -1.51
CA GLY A 92 6.53 7.60 -0.62
C GLY A 92 7.69 8.35 -1.26
N GLY A 93 8.71 8.65 -0.46
CA GLY A 93 9.83 9.50 -0.89
C GLY A 93 10.98 8.74 -1.53
N PHE A 94 11.05 7.40 -1.40
CA PHE A 94 12.07 6.59 -2.05
C PHE A 94 11.61 5.15 -2.32
N ALA A 95 11.88 4.66 -3.54
CA ALA A 95 11.49 3.33 -3.98
C ALA A 95 12.69 2.37 -3.95
N VAL A 96 12.88 1.71 -2.80
CA VAL A 96 14.08 0.89 -2.50
C VAL A 96 14.27 -0.26 -3.50
N LEU A 97 13.17 -0.81 -4.02
CA LEU A 97 13.19 -1.99 -4.90
C LEU A 97 12.97 -1.66 -6.38
N LYS A 98 12.94 -0.37 -6.76
CA LYS A 98 12.56 0.07 -8.10
C LYS A 98 13.40 -0.55 -9.23
N ASP A 99 14.66 -0.85 -8.97
CA ASP A 99 15.57 -1.44 -9.97
C ASP A 99 15.76 -2.96 -9.80
N VAL A 100 15.05 -3.57 -8.85
CA VAL A 100 15.07 -5.02 -8.60
C VAL A 100 13.92 -5.68 -9.36
N PRO A 101 14.17 -6.50 -10.40
CA PRO A 101 13.12 -7.27 -11.04
C PRO A 101 12.64 -8.39 -10.13
N GLN A 102 11.34 -8.63 -10.09
CA GLN A 102 10.80 -9.83 -9.45
C GLN A 102 11.27 -11.05 -10.26
N LYS A 103 12.05 -11.94 -9.63
CA LYS A 103 12.42 -13.22 -10.24
C LYS A 103 11.17 -14.10 -10.32
N ILE A 104 10.69 -14.36 -11.53
CA ILE A 104 9.70 -15.39 -11.82
C ILE A 104 10.35 -16.74 -11.45
N GLY A 105 10.09 -17.26 -10.25
CA GLY A 105 10.70 -18.53 -9.82
C GLY A 105 10.66 -18.88 -8.33
N PHE A 106 10.14 -18.03 -7.43
CA PHE A 106 9.97 -18.37 -6.00
C PHE A 106 8.50 -18.60 -5.63
N ILE A 107 7.85 -19.50 -6.38
CA ILE A 107 6.67 -20.23 -5.91
C ILE A 107 7.14 -21.68 -5.78
N ASN A 108 7.43 -22.11 -4.56
CA ASN A 108 7.43 -23.50 -4.10
C ASN A 108 7.03 -23.49 -2.63
#